data_AF-A0AAV6B2P7-F1
#
_entry.id   AF-A0AAV6B2P7-F1
#
_cell.length_a   1.000
_cell.length_b   1.000
_cell.length_c   1.000
_cell.angle_alpha   90.00
_cell.angle_beta   90.00
_cell.angle_gamma   90.00
#
_symmetry.space_group_name_H-M   'P 1'
#
loop_
_entity.id
_entity.type
_entity.pdbx_description
1 polymer ?
#
loop_
_entity_poly.entity_id
_entity_poly.type
_entity_poly.pdbx_seq_one_letter_code
_entity_poly.pdbx_strand_id
1 'polypeptide(L)'
;MKSISLSVTALSALVFSSVSLAEIKVVSERNADQDATASFKFKNVPAPSQGDAAAKATFAIVDGKRDENGGELARLYDGRVPREQDAPAQNFFFAQGTDGGRIQVDLGSATTIKQINTYSWHPGTRGPQVYQLYASVGNGQGFRLEPERGTDPETCGWKRIAKVDTRPSEGQGGGQHGVTISDSGGDIGRYRYLLFDISRTEDKDAFGNTFYSEIDVIDLNAPPIAAAMEDTKPVTKSFDTENGKYHFTIDATAAPDLMEWADRELRPVVQEWYPKLVAMLPSDGYSAPTNVTLRFRDDMGGTPASAGGGRINMNAGWFQRNLKGEARGSVVHEMAHVVQNYGRARRTNPNATRTPGWLVEGIPDY
;
A
#
# COMPACT_ATOMS: atom_id res chain seq x y z
N MET A 1 84.80 27.38 33.29
CA MET A 1 84.16 26.40 32.38
C MET A 1 82.78 26.08 32.95
N LYS A 2 81.70 26.59 32.33
CA LYS A 2 80.32 26.35 32.77
C LYS A 2 79.72 25.28 31.88
N SER A 3 79.31 24.13 32.45
CA SER A 3 78.60 23.07 31.74
C SER A 3 77.13 23.42 31.60
N ILE A 4 76.60 23.46 30.39
CA ILE A 4 75.17 23.57 30.12
C ILE A 4 74.65 22.15 29.89
N SER A 5 73.81 21.66 30.80
CA SER A 5 73.09 20.40 30.63
C SER A 5 71.76 20.70 29.94
N LEU A 6 71.58 20.23 28.71
CA LEU A 6 70.33 20.34 27.97
C LEU A 6 69.47 19.11 28.32
N SER A 7 68.37 19.33 29.05
CA SER A 7 67.37 18.29 29.31
C SER A 7 66.41 18.21 28.12
N VAL A 8 66.36 17.05 27.45
CA VAL A 8 65.41 16.77 26.38
C VAL A 8 64.14 16.21 27.01
N THR A 9 63.08 17.00 27.05
CA THR A 9 61.74 16.54 27.46
C THR A 9 61.05 15.91 26.26
N ALA A 10 60.94 14.58 26.25
CA ALA A 10 60.16 13.86 25.24
C ALA A 10 58.67 14.02 25.52
N LEU A 11 57.95 14.71 24.63
CA LEU A 11 56.49 14.83 24.67
C LEU A 11 55.88 13.64 23.93
N SER A 12 55.40 12.64 24.67
CA SER A 12 54.63 11.53 24.11
C SER A 12 53.20 11.98 23.80
N ALA A 13 52.88 12.21 22.53
CA ALA A 13 51.52 12.43 22.07
C ALA A 13 50.77 11.09 22.01
N LEU A 14 49.81 10.88 22.93
CA LEU A 14 48.83 9.80 22.80
C LEU A 14 47.85 10.16 21.68
N VAL A 15 47.91 9.43 20.57
CA VAL A 15 46.88 9.45 19.53
C VAL A 15 45.74 8.55 19.99
N PHE A 16 44.63 9.14 20.42
CA PHE A 16 43.38 8.40 20.62
C PHE A 16 42.78 8.11 19.23
N SER A 17 42.94 6.89 18.74
CA SER A 17 42.16 6.40 17.61
C SER A 17 40.72 6.16 18.06
N SER A 18 39.83 7.09 17.74
CA SER A 18 38.38 6.89 17.84
C SER A 18 37.98 5.80 16.84
N VAL A 19 37.79 4.58 17.33
CA VAL A 19 37.17 3.51 16.55
C VAL A 19 35.69 3.89 16.44
N SER A 20 35.29 4.39 15.27
CA SER A 20 33.87 4.55 14.94
C SER A 20 33.29 3.14 14.83
N LEU A 21 32.53 2.71 15.83
CA LEU A 21 31.77 1.47 15.74
C LEU A 21 30.61 1.68 14.76
N ALA A 22 30.33 0.66 13.97
CA ALA A 22 29.12 0.55 13.16
C ALA A 22 27.88 0.75 14.05
N GLU A 23 26.92 1.54 13.60
CA GLU A 23 25.75 1.95 14.38
C GLU A 23 24.47 1.82 13.55
N ILE A 24 23.45 1.17 14.12
CA ILE A 24 22.11 1.11 13.56
C ILE A 24 21.50 2.51 13.58
N LYS A 25 21.15 3.00 12.39
CA LYS A 25 20.47 4.27 12.18
C LYS A 25 19.02 4.03 11.78
N VAL A 26 18.12 4.71 12.49
CA VAL A 26 16.69 4.80 12.15
C VAL A 26 16.42 6.20 11.62
N VAL A 27 15.89 6.29 10.40
CA VAL A 27 15.40 7.55 9.81
C VAL A 27 13.92 7.38 9.54
N SER A 28 13.12 8.31 10.05
CA SER A 28 11.68 8.38 9.79
C SER A 28 11.31 9.71 9.18
N GLU A 29 10.43 9.68 8.18
CA GLU A 29 9.88 10.87 7.55
C GLU A 29 8.36 10.77 7.47
N ARG A 30 7.71 11.95 7.46
CA ARG A 30 6.26 12.08 7.40
C ARG A 30 5.89 13.07 6.31
N ASN A 31 5.04 12.64 5.39
CA ASN A 31 4.29 13.55 4.54
C ASN A 31 2.94 13.81 5.23
N ALA A 32 2.63 15.08 5.52
CA ALA A 32 1.31 15.45 6.04
C ALA A 32 0.22 15.13 5.00
N ASP A 33 -1.04 15.06 5.42
CA ASP A 33 -2.15 14.63 4.54
C ASP A 33 -2.23 15.43 3.23
N GLN A 34 -1.95 16.73 3.28
CA GLN A 34 -1.95 17.63 2.13
C GLN A 34 -0.78 17.39 1.14
N ASP A 35 0.30 16.77 1.62
CA ASP A 35 1.53 16.50 0.86
C ASP A 35 1.66 15.00 0.48
N ALA A 36 0.81 14.15 1.06
CA ALA A 36 0.78 12.72 0.85
C ALA A 36 0.26 12.37 -0.55
N THR A 37 0.95 11.47 -1.24
CA THR A 37 0.59 11.03 -2.60
C THR A 37 0.78 9.53 -2.76
N ALA A 38 0.05 8.91 -3.67
CA ALA A 38 0.15 7.47 -3.96
C ALA A 38 1.57 6.99 -4.34
N SER A 39 2.51 7.90 -4.60
CA SER A 39 3.90 7.57 -4.92
C SER A 39 4.80 7.31 -3.70
N PHE A 40 4.35 7.59 -2.47
CA PHE A 40 5.15 7.41 -1.23
C PHE A 40 6.60 7.95 -1.35
N LYS A 41 6.72 9.18 -1.87
CA LYS A 41 8.03 9.84 -2.03
C LYS A 41 8.42 10.53 -0.74
N PHE A 42 9.59 10.18 -0.23
CA PHE A 42 10.23 10.78 0.93
C PHE A 42 11.60 11.33 0.51
N LYS A 43 12.18 12.20 1.33
CA LYS A 43 13.48 12.83 1.05
C LYS A 43 14.64 11.86 1.32
N ASN A 44 14.60 11.13 2.43
CA ASN A 44 15.69 10.25 2.87
C ASN A 44 15.25 8.80 3.08
N VAL A 45 13.95 8.53 3.16
CA VAL A 45 13.42 7.16 3.14
C VAL A 45 13.23 6.75 1.68
N PRO A 46 13.75 5.60 1.23
CA PRO A 46 13.46 5.14 -0.13
C PRO A 46 11.96 4.93 -0.34
N ALA A 47 11.54 5.02 -1.60
CA ALA A 47 10.18 4.62 -1.95
C ALA A 47 10.00 3.11 -1.71
N PRO A 48 8.77 2.64 -1.44
CA PRO A 48 8.44 1.22 -1.44
C PRO A 48 9.00 0.54 -2.68
N SER A 49 9.37 -0.73 -2.59
CA SER A 49 10.05 -1.44 -3.67
C SER A 49 9.25 -2.64 -4.16
N GLN A 50 9.58 -3.16 -5.35
CA GLN A 50 9.02 -4.43 -5.81
C GLN A 50 10.14 -5.46 -5.97
N GLY A 51 9.94 -6.63 -5.36
CA GLY A 51 10.84 -7.76 -5.55
C GLY A 51 12.09 -7.72 -4.67
N ASP A 52 12.01 -7.05 -3.51
CA ASP A 52 12.97 -7.19 -2.43
C ASP A 52 12.85 -8.58 -1.74
N ALA A 53 13.62 -8.82 -0.68
CA ALA A 53 13.64 -10.12 -0.03
C ALA A 53 12.32 -10.46 0.69
N ALA A 54 11.55 -9.46 1.13
CA ALA A 54 10.24 -9.66 1.76
C ALA A 54 9.20 -10.21 0.78
N ALA A 55 9.28 -9.84 -0.51
CA ALA A 55 8.34 -10.30 -1.54
C ALA A 55 8.33 -11.84 -1.74
N LYS A 56 9.37 -12.54 -1.26
CA LYS A 56 9.48 -14.02 -1.28
C LYS A 56 9.41 -14.64 0.11
N ALA A 57 9.26 -13.83 1.14
CA ALA A 57 9.24 -14.27 2.53
C ALA A 57 7.87 -14.83 2.91
N THR A 58 7.84 -15.54 4.04
CA THR A 58 6.59 -15.96 4.70
C THR A 58 6.35 -15.06 5.91
N PHE A 59 5.17 -14.46 5.97
CA PHE A 59 4.73 -13.66 7.11
C PHE A 59 3.75 -14.45 7.95
N ALA A 60 3.85 -14.35 9.28
CA ALA A 60 2.95 -14.98 10.23
C ALA A 60 2.64 -14.05 11.40
N ILE A 61 1.40 -14.08 11.89
CA ILE A 61 1.04 -13.44 13.16
C ILE A 61 1.43 -14.41 14.26
N VAL A 62 2.41 -14.01 15.08
CA VAL A 62 2.81 -14.74 16.29
C VAL A 62 1.89 -14.41 17.46
N ASP A 63 1.45 -13.16 17.54
CA ASP A 63 0.59 -12.67 18.62
C ASP A 63 -0.31 -11.54 18.11
N GLY A 64 -1.53 -11.46 18.64
CA GLY A 64 -2.55 -10.50 18.22
C GLY A 64 -3.53 -11.06 17.19
N LYS A 65 -4.60 -10.30 16.92
CA LYS A 65 -5.62 -10.64 15.91
C LYS A 65 -5.62 -9.56 14.82
N ARG A 66 -5.66 -9.96 13.55
CA ARG A 66 -5.95 -9.05 12.42
C ARG A 66 -7.35 -8.46 12.56
N ASP A 67 -7.52 -7.17 12.28
CA ASP A 67 -8.87 -6.60 12.13
C ASP A 67 -9.49 -7.03 10.80
N GLU A 68 -10.74 -7.49 10.81
CA GLU A 68 -11.42 -8.04 9.62
C GLU A 68 -11.60 -7.02 8.49
N ASN A 69 -11.62 -5.71 8.79
CA ASN A 69 -11.69 -4.65 7.78
C ASN A 69 -10.35 -4.38 7.10
N GLY A 70 -9.25 -4.79 7.72
CA GLY A 70 -7.90 -4.66 7.16
C GLY A 70 -7.65 -5.62 6.01
N GLY A 71 -6.61 -5.34 5.24
CA GLY A 71 -6.04 -6.29 4.29
C GLY A 71 -5.35 -7.46 5.01
N GLU A 72 -5.21 -8.58 4.29
CA GLU A 72 -4.45 -9.75 4.75
C GLU A 72 -2.95 -9.42 4.90
N LEU A 73 -2.18 -10.30 5.56
CA LEU A 73 -0.72 -10.15 5.75
C LEU A 73 0.04 -9.88 4.44
N ALA A 74 -0.49 -10.36 3.30
CA ALA A 74 0.07 -10.11 1.98
C ALA A 74 0.26 -8.62 1.67
N ARG A 75 -0.52 -7.71 2.29
CA ARG A 75 -0.32 -6.26 2.16
C ARG A 75 0.99 -5.75 2.70
N LEU A 76 1.74 -6.55 3.46
CA LEU A 76 3.03 -6.14 3.98
C LEU A 76 4.19 -6.47 3.03
N TYR A 77 3.95 -7.19 1.92
CA TYR A 77 5.01 -7.64 1.02
C TYR A 77 4.54 -7.84 -0.44
N ASP A 78 3.41 -7.25 -0.84
CA ASP A 78 2.89 -7.41 -2.21
C ASP A 78 3.46 -6.39 -3.20
N GLY A 79 4.36 -5.50 -2.74
CA GLY A 79 4.99 -4.46 -3.53
C GLY A 79 4.03 -3.37 -3.98
N ARG A 80 2.89 -3.23 -3.29
CA ARG A 80 1.88 -2.21 -3.54
C ARG A 80 1.71 -1.35 -2.28
N VAL A 81 1.26 -0.13 -2.48
CA VAL A 81 0.95 0.81 -1.41
C VAL A 81 -0.39 1.47 -1.67
N PRO A 82 -1.08 1.96 -0.62
CA PRO A 82 -2.39 2.56 -0.78
C PRO A 82 -2.35 3.83 -1.63
N ARG A 83 -3.43 4.07 -2.38
CA ARG A 83 -3.56 5.27 -3.23
C ARG A 83 -4.26 6.45 -2.55
N GLU A 84 -4.89 6.20 -1.42
CA GLU A 84 -5.60 7.19 -0.62
C GLU A 84 -5.36 6.96 0.87
N GLN A 85 -5.60 8.01 1.64
CA GLN A 85 -5.26 8.06 3.06
C GLN A 85 -6.08 7.11 3.94
N ASP A 86 -7.28 6.69 3.54
CA ASP A 86 -8.12 5.78 4.33
C ASP A 86 -8.50 4.55 3.49
N ALA A 87 -7.53 3.66 3.31
CA ALA A 87 -7.64 2.49 2.46
C ALA A 87 -7.48 1.19 3.27
N PRO A 88 -8.46 0.81 4.11
CA PRO A 88 -8.31 -0.30 5.05
C PRO A 88 -8.00 -1.65 4.37
N ALA A 89 -8.62 -1.95 3.23
CA ALA A 89 -8.36 -3.18 2.48
C ALA A 89 -6.95 -3.24 1.81
N GLN A 90 -6.26 -2.09 1.73
CA GLN A 90 -4.91 -1.94 1.16
C GLN A 90 -3.84 -1.82 2.26
N ASN A 91 -4.20 -1.97 3.54
CA ASN A 91 -3.29 -1.92 4.66
C ASN A 91 -3.55 -3.07 5.64
N PHE A 92 -2.49 -3.61 6.24
CA PHE A 92 -2.61 -4.50 7.38
C PHE A 92 -2.74 -3.70 8.68
N PHE A 93 -3.65 -4.12 9.57
CA PHE A 93 -3.71 -3.62 10.94
C PHE A 93 -4.31 -4.64 11.91
N PHE A 94 -3.88 -4.55 13.18
CA PHE A 94 -4.43 -5.34 14.27
C PHE A 94 -5.82 -4.86 14.68
N ALA A 95 -6.60 -5.78 15.27
CA ALA A 95 -7.98 -5.59 15.71
C ALA A 95 -8.14 -4.40 16.64
N GLN A 96 -9.30 -3.76 16.58
CA GLN A 96 -9.67 -2.68 17.49
C GLN A 96 -9.58 -3.10 18.96
N GLY A 97 -9.16 -2.16 19.81
CA GLY A 97 -9.06 -2.34 21.26
C GLY A 97 -7.89 -3.22 21.72
N THR A 98 -6.97 -3.63 20.83
CA THR A 98 -5.76 -4.39 21.20
C THR A 98 -4.53 -3.51 21.30
N ASP A 99 -3.47 -4.02 21.94
CA ASP A 99 -2.19 -3.33 22.10
C ASP A 99 -1.24 -3.50 20.90
N GLY A 100 -1.77 -3.90 19.74
CA GLY A 100 -1.00 -4.37 18.58
C GLY A 100 -0.73 -5.87 18.64
N GLY A 101 0.46 -6.30 18.25
CA GLY A 101 0.81 -7.71 18.15
C GLY A 101 2.22 -7.97 17.65
N ARG A 102 2.53 -9.23 17.33
CA ARG A 102 3.82 -9.65 16.80
C ARG A 102 3.67 -10.28 15.43
N ILE A 103 4.46 -9.79 14.47
CA ILE A 103 4.54 -10.35 13.12
C ILE A 103 5.94 -10.90 12.93
N GLN A 104 6.03 -12.17 12.56
CA GLN A 104 7.26 -12.85 12.20
C GLN A 104 7.39 -12.90 10.68
N VAL A 105 8.61 -12.70 10.19
CA VAL A 105 8.97 -12.77 8.76
C VAL A 105 10.07 -13.81 8.60
N ASP A 106 9.84 -14.86 7.82
CA ASP A 106 10.84 -15.85 7.45
C ASP A 106 11.29 -15.57 6.02
N LEU A 107 12.52 -15.09 5.86
CA LEU A 107 13.13 -14.79 4.56
C LEU A 107 13.46 -16.07 3.75
N GLY A 108 13.21 -17.26 4.31
CA GLY A 108 13.48 -18.57 3.72
C GLY A 108 14.94 -18.99 3.82
N SER A 109 15.87 -18.04 3.89
CA SER A 109 17.30 -18.26 4.07
C SER A 109 17.97 -17.11 4.82
N ALA A 110 19.19 -17.32 5.31
CA ALA A 110 19.95 -16.28 6.00
C ALA A 110 20.48 -15.24 4.99
N THR A 111 19.83 -14.08 4.96
CA THR A 111 20.05 -12.93 4.07
C THR A 111 20.95 -11.90 4.74
N THR A 112 21.90 -11.31 3.99
CA THR A 112 22.68 -10.16 4.47
C THR A 112 21.85 -8.90 4.27
N ILE A 113 21.24 -8.40 5.34
CA ILE A 113 20.25 -7.33 5.25
C ILE A 113 20.97 -5.99 5.22
N LYS A 114 20.90 -5.29 4.10
CA LYS A 114 21.41 -3.92 3.97
C LYS A 114 20.53 -2.93 4.72
N GLN A 115 19.21 -3.08 4.55
CA GLN A 115 18.24 -2.08 4.96
C GLN A 115 16.84 -2.69 5.09
N ILE A 116 16.04 -2.17 6.02
CA ILE A 116 14.62 -2.54 6.18
C ILE A 116 13.80 -1.26 6.14
N ASN A 117 12.72 -1.25 5.36
CA ASN A 117 11.81 -0.11 5.27
C ASN A 117 10.40 -0.49 5.65
N THR A 118 9.68 0.42 6.32
CA THR A 118 8.27 0.22 6.67
C THR A 118 7.45 1.45 6.32
N TYR A 119 6.26 1.24 5.76
CA TYR A 119 5.38 2.31 5.29
C TYR A 119 3.99 2.19 5.91
N SER A 120 3.35 3.33 6.13
CA SER A 120 1.98 3.42 6.60
C SER A 120 1.30 4.70 6.13
N TRP A 121 -0.04 4.68 6.03
CA TRP A 121 -0.82 5.87 5.67
C TRP A 121 -2.20 5.85 6.32
N HIS A 122 -2.50 6.89 7.10
CA HIS A 122 -3.84 7.16 7.63
C HIS A 122 -4.01 8.66 7.97
N PRO A 123 -5.18 9.29 7.82
CA PRO A 123 -5.39 10.71 8.14
C PRO A 123 -5.31 11.08 9.63
N GLY A 124 -4.98 10.14 10.51
CA GLY A 124 -5.10 10.31 11.97
C GLY A 124 -4.09 9.50 12.75
N THR A 125 -4.43 9.18 14.00
CA THR A 125 -3.55 8.48 14.97
C THR A 125 -3.09 7.11 14.51
N ARG A 126 -3.73 6.53 13.48
CA ARG A 126 -3.38 5.24 12.89
C ARG A 126 -2.32 5.34 11.78
N GLY A 127 -1.80 6.52 11.52
CA GLY A 127 -0.72 6.76 10.54
C GLY A 127 0.66 6.42 11.11
N PRO A 128 1.03 6.92 12.30
CA PRO A 128 2.33 6.65 12.92
C PRO A 128 2.62 5.17 13.16
N GLN A 129 3.90 4.82 13.22
CA GLN A 129 4.41 3.46 13.44
C GLN A 129 5.11 3.39 14.79
N VAL A 130 4.76 2.41 15.62
CA VAL A 130 5.40 2.15 16.91
C VAL A 130 5.75 0.68 17.01
N TYR A 131 7.03 0.33 16.93
CA TYR A 131 7.45 -1.06 17.01
C TYR A 131 8.89 -1.24 17.50
N GLN A 132 9.18 -2.44 17.98
CA GLN A 132 10.56 -2.93 18.14
C GLN A 132 10.82 -3.98 17.07
N LEU A 133 11.98 -3.89 16.42
CA LEU A 133 12.43 -4.86 15.42
C LEU A 133 13.49 -5.76 16.03
N TYR A 134 13.31 -7.07 15.88
CA TYR A 134 14.28 -8.08 16.24
C TYR A 134 14.65 -8.94 15.04
N ALA A 135 15.82 -9.56 15.09
CA ALA A 135 16.28 -10.48 14.05
C ALA A 135 17.01 -11.70 14.64
N SER A 136 16.97 -12.82 13.92
CA SER A 136 17.71 -14.04 14.28
C SER A 136 18.12 -14.85 13.06
N VAL A 137 19.24 -15.55 13.16
CA VAL A 137 19.62 -16.64 12.22
C VAL A 137 18.82 -17.92 12.49
N GLY A 138 18.23 -18.04 13.69
CA GLY A 138 17.33 -19.12 14.11
C GLY A 138 17.96 -20.49 14.34
N ASN A 139 19.26 -20.54 14.53
CA ASN A 139 20.01 -21.74 14.93
C ASN A 139 20.74 -21.57 16.27
N GLY A 140 20.47 -20.47 16.99
CA GLY A 140 21.03 -20.22 18.31
C GLY A 140 20.45 -21.17 19.36
N GLN A 141 21.24 -21.50 20.38
CA GLN A 141 20.76 -22.28 21.51
C GLN A 141 19.61 -21.53 22.21
N GLY A 142 18.51 -22.24 22.49
CA GLY A 142 17.31 -21.64 23.10
C GLY A 142 16.47 -20.79 22.14
N PHE A 143 16.75 -20.83 20.83
CA PHE A 143 15.93 -20.13 19.85
C PHE A 143 14.49 -20.64 19.86
N ARG A 144 13.55 -19.71 20.05
CA ARG A 144 12.11 -19.95 19.90
C ARG A 144 11.59 -19.06 18.78
N LEU A 145 11.06 -19.68 17.73
CA LEU A 145 10.60 -19.00 16.52
C LEU A 145 9.41 -18.06 16.78
N GLU A 146 8.51 -18.45 17.69
CA GLU A 146 7.25 -17.75 17.92
C GLU A 146 7.16 -17.34 19.40
N PRO A 147 7.95 -16.34 19.84
CA PRO A 147 7.79 -15.79 21.18
C PRO A 147 6.53 -14.91 21.19
N GLU A 148 5.46 -15.41 21.78
CA GLU A 148 4.23 -14.65 22.04
C GLU A 148 4.48 -13.49 23.01
N ARG A 149 3.56 -12.52 23.07
CA ARG A 149 3.68 -11.41 24.02
C ARG A 149 3.68 -11.92 25.46
N GLY A 150 4.39 -11.19 26.32
CA GLY A 150 4.77 -11.64 27.66
C GLY A 150 6.07 -12.45 27.71
N THR A 151 6.59 -12.90 26.57
CA THR A 151 7.94 -13.45 26.45
C THR A 151 8.88 -12.41 25.83
N ASP A 152 10.03 -12.15 26.47
CA ASP A 152 11.07 -11.28 25.90
C ASP A 152 11.81 -12.01 24.75
N PRO A 153 11.75 -11.52 23.50
CA PRO A 153 12.45 -12.14 22.38
C PRO A 153 13.96 -12.30 22.61
N GLU A 154 14.61 -11.40 23.36
CA GLU A 154 16.06 -11.49 23.61
C GLU A 154 16.44 -12.73 24.43
N THR A 155 15.54 -13.21 25.28
CA THR A 155 15.68 -14.49 26.01
C THR A 155 15.43 -15.72 25.14
N CYS A 156 14.92 -15.52 23.92
CA CYS A 156 14.51 -16.56 22.97
C CYS A 156 15.42 -16.62 21.74
N GLY A 157 16.66 -16.14 21.84
CA GLY A 157 17.62 -16.17 20.73
C GLY A 157 17.36 -15.15 19.63
N TRP A 158 16.60 -14.09 19.91
CA TRP A 158 16.46 -12.93 19.03
C TRP A 158 17.38 -11.80 19.47
N LYS A 159 17.86 -11.01 18.51
CA LYS A 159 18.63 -9.79 18.78
C LYS A 159 17.76 -8.58 18.46
N ARG A 160 17.63 -7.63 19.40
CA ARG A 160 16.99 -6.34 19.09
C ARG A 160 17.85 -5.54 18.10
N ILE A 161 17.23 -5.10 17.02
CA ILE A 161 17.86 -4.29 15.97
C ILE A 161 17.55 -2.81 16.17
N ALA A 162 16.27 -2.46 16.33
CA ALA A 162 15.84 -1.08 16.40
C ALA A 162 14.56 -0.91 17.22
N LYS A 163 14.32 0.32 17.66
CA LYS A 163 13.04 0.80 18.19
C LYS A 163 12.59 1.97 17.32
N VAL A 164 11.33 1.94 16.91
CA VAL A 164 10.71 2.92 16.02
C VAL A 164 9.50 3.53 16.70
N ASP A 165 9.40 4.85 16.64
CA ASP A 165 8.24 5.64 17.06
C ASP A 165 8.17 6.88 16.18
N THR A 166 7.22 6.92 15.25
CA THR A 166 7.06 8.04 14.30
C THR A 166 5.99 9.03 14.72
N ARG A 167 5.45 8.90 15.94
CA ARG A 167 4.45 9.85 16.44
C ARG A 167 5.10 11.23 16.58
N PRO A 168 4.45 12.30 16.09
CA PRO A 168 4.97 13.64 16.29
C PRO A 168 4.91 14.01 17.78
N SER A 169 5.73 14.96 18.20
CA SER A 169 5.64 15.55 19.54
C SER A 169 4.31 16.30 19.76
N GLU A 170 3.67 16.77 18.69
CA GLU A 170 2.40 17.50 18.72
C GLU A 170 1.46 17.07 17.58
N GLY A 171 0.14 17.12 17.84
CA GLY A 171 -0.91 16.75 16.88
C GLY A 171 -1.15 15.25 16.76
N GLN A 172 -2.11 14.86 15.91
CA GLN A 172 -2.56 13.46 15.78
C GLN A 172 -1.61 12.58 14.95
N GLY A 173 -0.64 13.17 14.25
CA GLY A 173 0.34 12.41 13.48
C GLY A 173 -0.17 11.74 12.20
N GLY A 174 -1.34 12.10 11.68
CA GLY A 174 -1.84 11.60 10.39
C GLY A 174 -0.92 11.90 9.20
N GLY A 175 -1.13 11.21 8.08
CA GLY A 175 -0.33 11.30 6.86
C GLY A 175 0.40 10.01 6.54
N GLN A 176 1.32 10.09 5.58
CA GLN A 176 2.20 8.98 5.21
C GLN A 176 3.43 8.98 6.08
N HIS A 177 3.78 7.80 6.61
CA HIS A 177 5.03 7.60 7.33
C HIS A 177 5.89 6.61 6.58
N GLY A 178 7.14 6.97 6.39
CA GLY A 178 8.19 6.09 5.91
C GLY A 178 9.25 5.96 6.99
N VAL A 179 9.75 4.75 7.19
CA VAL A 179 10.88 4.48 8.08
C VAL A 179 11.90 3.67 7.31
N THR A 180 13.17 4.02 7.47
CA THR A 180 14.28 3.19 7.02
C THR A 180 15.23 2.91 8.18
N ILE A 181 15.61 1.64 8.32
CA ILE A 181 16.58 1.13 9.29
C ILE A 181 17.78 0.63 8.48
N SER A 182 18.96 1.14 8.78
CA SER A 182 20.21 0.81 8.09
C SER A 182 21.38 0.84 9.07
N ASP A 183 22.54 0.31 8.72
CA ASP A 183 23.76 0.40 9.52
C ASP A 183 24.82 1.27 8.83
N SER A 184 25.51 2.13 9.57
CA SER A 184 26.61 2.96 9.04
C SER A 184 27.81 2.15 8.54
N GLY A 185 27.94 0.89 8.99
CA GLY A 185 28.92 -0.10 8.53
C GLY A 185 28.56 -0.80 7.22
N GLY A 186 27.34 -0.61 6.69
CA GLY A 186 26.92 -1.08 5.37
C GLY A 186 25.82 -2.16 5.37
N ASP A 187 25.70 -2.95 6.45
CA ASP A 187 24.63 -3.92 6.63
C ASP A 187 24.21 -4.07 8.10
N ILE A 188 22.94 -4.37 8.33
CA ILE A 188 22.34 -4.62 9.65
C ILE A 188 22.86 -5.94 10.24
N GLY A 189 23.30 -6.84 9.37
CA GLY A 189 23.76 -8.19 9.68
C GLY A 189 23.08 -9.26 8.83
N ARG A 190 23.53 -10.50 9.02
CA ARG A 190 23.00 -11.66 8.33
C ARG A 190 21.95 -12.39 9.19
N TYR A 191 20.69 -12.39 8.75
CA TYR A 191 19.57 -12.99 9.48
C TYR A 191 18.59 -13.70 8.55
N ARG A 192 17.86 -14.69 9.07
CA ARG A 192 16.77 -15.36 8.35
C ARG A 192 15.40 -14.88 8.81
N TYR A 193 15.27 -14.66 10.12
CA TYR A 193 14.00 -14.34 10.74
C TYR A 193 14.01 -12.89 11.21
N LEU A 194 12.92 -12.17 10.96
CA LEU A 194 12.61 -10.87 11.56
C LEU A 194 11.36 -10.99 12.42
N LEU A 195 11.28 -10.19 13.47
CA LEU A 195 10.11 -10.09 14.35
C LEU A 195 9.80 -8.62 14.61
N PHE A 196 8.63 -8.19 14.17
CA PHE A 196 8.08 -6.87 14.45
C PHE A 196 7.17 -6.99 15.67
N ASP A 197 7.57 -6.40 16.80
CA ASP A 197 6.73 -6.25 17.99
C ASP A 197 6.05 -4.88 17.95
N ILE A 198 4.84 -4.85 17.41
CA ILE A 198 4.08 -3.65 17.03
C ILE A 198 3.16 -3.24 18.17
N SER A 199 3.23 -1.98 18.57
CA SER A 199 2.34 -1.39 19.58
C SER A 199 1.29 -0.48 18.94
N ARG A 200 0.12 -0.38 19.58
CA ARG A 200 -0.84 0.68 19.26
C ARG A 200 -0.20 2.07 19.44
N THR A 201 -0.63 3.05 18.66
CA THR A 201 -0.12 4.42 18.69
C THR A 201 -0.72 5.25 19.83
N GLU A 202 -1.94 4.93 20.24
CA GLU A 202 -2.70 5.58 21.32
C GLU A 202 -3.87 4.71 21.82
N ASP A 203 -4.56 5.15 22.88
CA ASP A 203 -5.60 4.40 23.59
C ASP A 203 -6.81 5.23 24.05
N LYS A 204 -7.01 6.41 23.46
CA LYS A 204 -8.17 7.27 23.71
C LYS A 204 -9.46 6.67 23.15
N ASP A 205 -9.34 5.87 22.11
CA ASP A 205 -10.42 5.02 21.58
C ASP A 205 -9.89 3.65 21.12
N ALA A 206 -10.78 2.82 20.54
CA ALA A 206 -10.43 1.46 20.13
C ALA A 206 -9.60 1.41 18.83
N PHE A 207 -9.41 2.53 18.14
CA PHE A 207 -8.79 2.63 16.83
C PHE A 207 -7.34 3.14 16.91
N GLY A 208 -6.54 2.59 17.83
CA GLY A 208 -5.13 2.96 18.00
C GLY A 208 -4.13 2.16 17.15
N ASN A 209 -4.57 1.19 16.34
CA ASN A 209 -3.65 0.34 15.57
C ASN A 209 -3.35 0.90 14.17
N THR A 210 -2.05 0.93 13.83
CA THR A 210 -1.48 1.50 12.60
C THR A 210 -1.92 0.79 11.32
N PHE A 211 -2.20 1.55 10.25
CA PHE A 211 -2.39 1.04 8.89
C PHE A 211 -1.03 0.81 8.21
N TYR A 212 -0.44 -0.37 8.39
CA TYR A 212 0.80 -0.73 7.72
C TYR A 212 0.54 -1.07 6.25
N SER A 213 1.29 -0.39 5.38
CA SER A 213 1.09 -0.40 3.94
C SER A 213 2.02 -1.34 3.19
N GLU A 214 3.26 -1.51 3.64
CA GLU A 214 4.28 -2.37 3.02
C GLU A 214 5.52 -2.47 3.95
N ILE A 215 6.28 -3.57 3.84
CA ILE A 215 7.58 -3.79 4.49
C ILE A 215 8.58 -4.27 3.43
N ASP A 216 9.63 -3.48 3.16
CA ASP A 216 10.74 -3.89 2.31
C ASP A 216 11.89 -4.48 3.15
N VAL A 217 12.52 -5.55 2.68
CA VAL A 217 13.79 -6.07 3.19
C VAL A 217 14.83 -6.13 2.07
N ILE A 218 15.82 -5.25 2.12
CA ILE A 218 16.83 -5.10 1.09
C ILE A 218 18.02 -6.03 1.38
N ASP A 219 18.21 -7.06 0.55
CA ASP A 219 19.42 -7.88 0.56
C ASP A 219 20.58 -7.10 -0.07
N LEU A 220 21.71 -7.02 0.65
CA LEU A 220 22.93 -6.37 0.17
C LEU A 220 23.47 -7.02 -1.12
N ASN A 221 23.25 -8.32 -1.29
CA ASN A 221 23.78 -9.10 -2.41
C ASN A 221 22.80 -9.26 -3.58
N ALA A 222 21.57 -8.76 -3.44
CA ALA A 222 20.59 -8.82 -4.51
C ALA A 222 20.92 -7.80 -5.63
N PRO A 223 20.51 -8.07 -6.88
CA PRO A 223 20.52 -7.07 -7.93
C PRO A 223 19.75 -5.81 -7.48
N PRO A 224 20.09 -4.62 -8.00
CA PRO A 224 19.36 -3.39 -7.69
C PRO A 224 17.86 -3.58 -7.89
N ILE A 225 17.09 -3.39 -6.82
CA ILE A 225 15.64 -3.55 -6.81
C ILE A 225 15.02 -2.34 -7.52
N ALA A 226 14.10 -2.58 -8.45
CA ALA A 226 13.33 -1.51 -9.06
C ALA A 226 12.36 -0.93 -7.99
N ALA A 227 12.33 0.40 -7.85
CA ALA A 227 11.36 1.07 -7.00
C ALA A 227 9.93 0.65 -7.39
N ALA A 228 9.03 0.53 -6.40
CA ALA A 228 7.62 0.28 -6.63
C ALA A 228 7.08 1.37 -7.56
N MET A 229 6.26 0.92 -8.50
CA MET A 229 6.01 1.55 -9.79
C MET A 229 5.93 3.08 -9.73
N GLU A 230 6.93 3.75 -10.30
CA GLU A 230 6.66 4.98 -11.04
C GLU A 230 5.55 4.67 -12.05
N ASP A 231 4.56 5.57 -12.14
CA ASP A 231 3.51 5.65 -13.15
C ASP A 231 3.59 4.53 -14.20
N THR A 232 2.89 3.42 -13.91
CA THR A 232 2.58 2.38 -14.90
C THR A 232 2.22 3.07 -16.20
N LYS A 233 2.99 2.82 -17.27
CA LYS A 233 2.58 3.19 -18.62
C LYS A 233 1.10 2.82 -18.77
N PRO A 234 0.22 3.75 -19.18
CA PRO A 234 -1.21 3.48 -19.24
C PRO A 234 -1.48 2.18 -19.99
N VAL A 235 -2.14 1.22 -19.34
CA VAL A 235 -2.58 -0.03 -19.97
C VAL A 235 -3.97 0.21 -20.51
N THR A 236 -4.03 0.86 -21.67
CA THR A 236 -5.29 1.29 -22.28
C THR A 236 -5.49 0.65 -23.64
N LYS A 237 -6.76 0.44 -24.01
CA LYS A 237 -7.14 -0.02 -25.35
C LYS A 237 -8.45 0.63 -25.76
N SER A 238 -8.44 1.29 -26.92
CA SER A 238 -9.63 1.92 -27.48
C SER A 238 -10.27 1.04 -28.56
N PHE A 239 -11.59 1.15 -28.69
CA PHE A 239 -12.37 0.48 -29.73
C PHE A 239 -13.66 1.22 -29.99
N ASP A 240 -14.26 0.99 -31.15
CA ASP A 240 -15.48 1.65 -31.59
C ASP A 240 -16.61 0.65 -31.81
N THR A 241 -17.86 1.13 -31.90
CA THR A 241 -18.94 0.33 -32.51
C THR A 241 -18.71 0.17 -34.01
N GLU A 242 -19.36 -0.82 -34.63
CA GLU A 242 -19.19 -1.13 -36.07
C GLU A 242 -19.42 0.09 -36.99
N ASN A 243 -20.32 0.99 -36.61
CA ASN A 243 -20.62 2.22 -37.36
C ASN A 243 -19.75 3.43 -36.96
N GLY A 244 -18.78 3.26 -36.06
CA GLY A 244 -17.88 4.31 -35.58
C GLY A 244 -18.53 5.42 -34.75
N LYS A 245 -19.82 5.29 -34.37
CA LYS A 245 -20.56 6.35 -33.67
C LYS A 245 -20.17 6.49 -32.19
N TYR A 246 -19.85 5.39 -31.53
CA TYR A 246 -19.53 5.35 -30.11
C TYR A 246 -18.09 4.84 -29.93
N HIS A 247 -17.32 5.59 -29.17
CA HIS A 247 -15.91 5.38 -28.90
C HIS A 247 -15.72 4.95 -27.44
N PHE A 248 -14.98 3.88 -27.23
CA PHE A 248 -14.74 3.30 -25.92
C PHE A 248 -13.25 3.22 -25.63
N THR A 249 -12.90 3.38 -24.36
CA THR A 249 -11.54 3.11 -23.86
C THR A 249 -11.63 2.19 -22.65
N ILE A 250 -10.94 1.05 -22.70
CA ILE A 250 -10.64 0.24 -21.53
C ILE A 250 -9.37 0.80 -20.92
N ASP A 251 -9.43 1.20 -19.66
CA ASP A 251 -8.28 1.55 -18.83
C ASP A 251 -8.10 0.44 -17.78
N ALA A 252 -7.13 -0.44 -18.03
CA ALA A 252 -6.74 -1.52 -17.14
C ALA A 252 -5.43 -1.20 -16.39
N THR A 253 -5.06 0.07 -16.28
CA THR A 253 -3.79 0.47 -15.66
C THR A 253 -3.68 -0.03 -14.22
N ALA A 254 -4.79 -0.03 -13.47
CA ALA A 254 -4.83 -0.56 -12.09
C ALA A 254 -4.98 -2.09 -12.00
N ALA A 255 -5.31 -2.77 -13.11
CA ALA A 255 -5.47 -4.23 -13.17
C ALA A 255 -5.07 -4.78 -14.54
N PRO A 256 -3.78 -4.75 -14.92
CA PRO A 256 -3.34 -5.12 -16.27
C PRO A 256 -3.69 -6.55 -16.67
N ASP A 257 -3.78 -7.46 -15.69
CA ASP A 257 -4.19 -8.85 -15.86
C ASP A 257 -5.62 -9.00 -16.40
N LEU A 258 -6.49 -8.02 -16.18
CA LEU A 258 -7.87 -8.02 -16.69
C LEU A 258 -7.99 -7.52 -18.13
N MET A 259 -6.94 -6.96 -18.72
CA MET A 259 -7.00 -6.39 -20.08
C MET A 259 -7.38 -7.44 -21.12
N GLU A 260 -6.77 -8.63 -21.10
CA GLU A 260 -7.07 -9.69 -22.08
C GLU A 260 -8.55 -10.12 -21.99
N TRP A 261 -9.06 -10.32 -20.78
CA TRP A 261 -10.47 -10.66 -20.59
C TRP A 261 -11.38 -9.53 -21.05
N ALA A 262 -11.10 -8.28 -20.66
CA ALA A 262 -11.93 -7.15 -21.03
C ALA A 262 -11.96 -6.94 -22.56
N ASP A 263 -10.83 -7.16 -23.22
CA ASP A 263 -10.68 -7.08 -24.66
C ASP A 263 -11.48 -8.16 -25.40
N ARG A 264 -11.46 -9.39 -24.89
CA ARG A 264 -12.02 -10.57 -25.56
C ARG A 264 -13.49 -10.79 -25.23
N GLU A 265 -13.86 -10.58 -23.96
CA GLU A 265 -15.14 -10.99 -23.41
C GLU A 265 -16.07 -9.80 -23.15
N LEU A 266 -15.52 -8.64 -22.73
CA LEU A 266 -16.33 -7.47 -22.39
C LEU A 266 -16.57 -6.55 -23.59
N ARG A 267 -15.56 -6.32 -24.44
CA ARG A 267 -15.71 -5.48 -25.64
C ARG A 267 -16.92 -5.87 -26.50
N PRO A 268 -17.13 -7.15 -26.88
CA PRO A 268 -18.26 -7.50 -27.74
C PRO A 268 -19.62 -7.16 -27.08
N VAL A 269 -19.73 -7.34 -25.77
CA VAL A 269 -20.92 -6.99 -24.98
C VAL A 269 -21.16 -5.48 -25.01
N VAL A 270 -20.11 -4.67 -24.83
CA VAL A 270 -20.22 -3.21 -24.87
C VAL A 270 -20.62 -2.72 -26.26
N GLN A 271 -20.01 -3.26 -27.31
CA GLN A 271 -20.34 -2.91 -28.70
C GLN A 271 -21.79 -3.28 -29.05
N GLU A 272 -22.30 -4.39 -28.52
CA GLU A 272 -23.68 -4.83 -28.75
C GLU A 272 -24.69 -4.00 -27.95
N TRP A 273 -24.47 -3.85 -26.64
CA TRP A 273 -25.49 -3.36 -25.73
C TRP A 273 -25.55 -1.84 -25.63
N TYR A 274 -24.42 -1.12 -25.74
CA TYR A 274 -24.45 0.34 -25.59
C TYR A 274 -25.36 1.02 -26.63
N PRO A 275 -25.26 0.70 -27.95
CA PRO A 275 -26.17 1.29 -28.94
C PRO A 275 -27.65 0.92 -28.70
N LYS A 276 -27.91 -0.30 -28.23
CA LYS A 276 -29.27 -0.76 -27.89
C LYS A 276 -29.86 0.04 -26.74
N LEU A 277 -29.11 0.23 -25.66
CA LEU A 277 -29.51 1.04 -24.51
C LEU A 277 -29.80 2.49 -24.92
N VAL A 278 -28.98 3.09 -25.78
CA VAL A 278 -29.23 4.44 -26.31
C VAL A 278 -30.52 4.51 -27.13
N ALA A 279 -30.82 3.47 -27.93
CA ALA A 279 -32.05 3.40 -28.70
C ALA A 279 -33.30 3.14 -27.83
N MET A 280 -33.14 2.44 -26.71
CA MET A 280 -34.23 2.13 -25.77
C MET A 280 -34.57 3.29 -24.83
N LEU A 281 -33.62 4.19 -24.57
CA LEU A 281 -33.78 5.33 -23.66
C LEU A 281 -33.68 6.68 -24.38
N PRO A 282 -34.50 6.95 -25.43
CA PRO A 282 -34.49 8.24 -26.08
C PRO A 282 -35.09 9.32 -25.17
N SER A 283 -34.66 10.56 -25.35
CA SER A 283 -35.26 11.72 -24.68
C SER A 283 -35.10 12.95 -25.57
N ASP A 284 -36.16 13.75 -25.67
CA ASP A 284 -36.17 14.94 -26.51
C ASP A 284 -35.07 15.93 -26.08
N GLY A 285 -34.25 16.37 -27.05
CA GLY A 285 -33.13 17.28 -26.80
C GLY A 285 -31.95 16.66 -26.05
N TYR A 286 -31.91 15.34 -25.88
CA TYR A 286 -30.81 14.62 -25.25
C TYR A 286 -30.11 13.65 -26.22
N SER A 287 -28.79 13.65 -26.15
CA SER A 287 -27.93 12.66 -26.79
C SER A 287 -27.05 12.02 -25.74
N ALA A 288 -27.03 10.68 -25.71
CA ALA A 288 -26.15 9.92 -24.83
C ALA A 288 -24.67 10.17 -25.15
N PRO A 289 -23.76 9.99 -24.18
CA PRO A 289 -22.32 10.14 -24.40
C PRO A 289 -21.82 9.29 -25.57
N THR A 290 -21.02 9.89 -26.46
CA THR A 290 -20.36 9.17 -27.57
C THR A 290 -18.98 8.66 -27.20
N ASN A 291 -18.41 9.12 -26.08
CA ASN A 291 -17.14 8.67 -25.56
C ASN A 291 -17.36 8.09 -24.16
N VAL A 292 -17.00 6.82 -23.97
CA VAL A 292 -17.19 6.10 -22.70
C VAL A 292 -15.89 5.42 -22.28
N THR A 293 -15.47 5.65 -21.03
CA THR A 293 -14.30 4.97 -20.47
C THR A 293 -14.73 3.89 -19.48
N LEU A 294 -14.26 2.67 -19.69
CA LEU A 294 -14.36 1.56 -18.75
C LEU A 294 -13.04 1.46 -18.00
N ARG A 295 -13.03 1.83 -16.71
CA ARG A 295 -11.81 1.96 -15.91
C ARG A 295 -11.79 0.95 -14.78
N PHE A 296 -10.82 0.04 -14.80
CA PHE A 296 -10.54 -0.80 -13.63
C PHE A 296 -9.93 0.02 -12.51
N ARG A 297 -10.39 -0.25 -11.29
CA ARG A 297 -10.02 0.45 -10.06
C ARG A 297 -9.84 -0.55 -8.93
N ASP A 298 -8.82 -0.34 -8.11
CA ASP A 298 -8.47 -1.12 -6.92
C ASP A 298 -8.98 -0.46 -5.62
N ASP A 299 -9.67 0.67 -5.73
CA ASP A 299 -10.14 1.55 -4.65
C ASP A 299 -11.67 1.73 -4.67
N MET A 300 -12.42 0.63 -4.83
CA MET A 300 -13.90 0.66 -4.93
C MET A 300 -14.63 -0.01 -3.75
N GLY A 301 -13.92 -0.40 -2.70
CA GLY A 301 -14.50 -1.09 -1.54
C GLY A 301 -15.30 -2.33 -1.94
N GLY A 302 -16.52 -2.46 -1.41
CA GLY A 302 -17.45 -3.56 -1.73
C GLY A 302 -18.28 -3.35 -3.00
N THR A 303 -18.21 -2.18 -3.64
CA THR A 303 -19.03 -1.83 -4.80
C THR A 303 -18.48 -2.52 -6.06
N PRO A 304 -19.27 -3.37 -6.76
CA PRO A 304 -18.80 -4.10 -7.94
C PRO A 304 -18.44 -3.18 -9.12
N ALA A 305 -19.30 -2.21 -9.40
CA ALA A 305 -19.13 -1.24 -10.48
C ALA A 305 -19.86 0.06 -10.11
N SER A 306 -19.51 1.18 -10.76
CA SER A 306 -20.26 2.43 -10.64
C SER A 306 -20.09 3.31 -11.88
N ALA A 307 -21.14 4.03 -12.26
CA ALA A 307 -21.15 4.91 -13.41
C ALA A 307 -21.34 6.39 -13.05
N GLY A 308 -20.82 7.25 -13.93
CA GLY A 308 -21.08 8.68 -13.85
C GLY A 308 -20.55 9.46 -15.04
N GLY A 309 -21.44 10.22 -15.70
CA GLY A 309 -21.07 10.92 -16.93
C GLY A 309 -20.78 9.89 -18.03
N GLY A 310 -19.61 9.98 -18.68
CA GLY A 310 -19.14 9.00 -19.68
C GLY A 310 -18.13 8.00 -19.11
N ARG A 311 -18.24 7.62 -17.83
CA ARG A 311 -17.28 6.71 -17.18
C ARG A 311 -18.00 5.59 -16.44
N ILE A 312 -17.47 4.39 -16.57
CA ILE A 312 -17.82 3.20 -15.81
C ILE A 312 -16.56 2.79 -15.05
N ASN A 313 -16.64 2.77 -13.73
CA ASN A 313 -15.60 2.26 -12.86
C ASN A 313 -15.90 0.79 -12.54
N MET A 314 -14.90 -0.07 -12.66
CA MET A 314 -15.00 -1.52 -12.48
C MET A 314 -14.06 -1.95 -11.34
N ASN A 315 -14.60 -2.57 -10.30
CA ASN A 315 -13.79 -3.01 -9.16
C ASN A 315 -12.91 -4.20 -9.55
N ALA A 316 -11.61 -3.98 -9.70
CA ALA A 316 -10.68 -4.98 -10.20
C ALA A 316 -10.72 -6.29 -9.39
N GLY A 317 -10.67 -6.17 -8.06
CA GLY A 317 -10.70 -7.34 -7.18
C GLY A 317 -12.01 -8.12 -7.28
N TRP A 318 -13.14 -7.43 -7.39
CA TRP A 318 -14.43 -8.09 -7.58
C TRP A 318 -14.54 -8.74 -8.96
N PHE A 319 -14.09 -8.06 -10.02
CA PHE A 319 -14.11 -8.59 -11.38
C PHE A 319 -13.28 -9.87 -11.51
N GLN A 320 -12.06 -9.91 -10.95
CA GLN A 320 -11.20 -11.10 -10.93
C GLN A 320 -11.93 -12.34 -10.39
N ARG A 321 -12.83 -12.17 -9.42
CA ARG A 321 -13.63 -13.26 -8.83
C ARG A 321 -14.91 -13.60 -9.60
N ASN A 322 -15.34 -12.72 -10.51
CA ASN A 322 -16.66 -12.80 -11.16
C ASN A 322 -16.60 -12.83 -12.70
N LEU A 323 -15.44 -13.07 -13.31
CA LEU A 323 -15.27 -13.11 -14.77
C LEU A 323 -16.20 -14.11 -15.48
N LYS A 324 -16.60 -15.18 -14.78
CA LYS A 324 -17.54 -16.21 -15.27
C LYS A 324 -18.98 -16.01 -14.79
N GLY A 325 -19.23 -15.00 -13.96
CA GLY A 325 -20.53 -14.68 -13.38
C GLY A 325 -20.97 -13.27 -13.79
N GLU A 326 -21.29 -12.46 -12.78
CA GLU A 326 -21.98 -11.17 -12.93
C GLU A 326 -21.14 -10.05 -13.58
N ALA A 327 -19.85 -10.25 -13.86
CA ALA A 327 -18.97 -9.16 -14.34
C ALA A 327 -19.42 -8.50 -15.64
N ARG A 328 -19.97 -9.25 -16.59
CA ARG A 328 -20.51 -8.67 -17.84
C ARG A 328 -21.82 -7.91 -17.55
N GLY A 329 -22.71 -8.51 -16.76
CA GLY A 329 -24.00 -7.93 -16.38
C GLY A 329 -23.85 -6.61 -15.63
N SER A 330 -22.92 -6.54 -14.69
CA SER A 330 -22.63 -5.30 -13.96
C SER A 330 -22.20 -4.17 -14.89
N VAL A 331 -21.45 -4.46 -15.97
CA VAL A 331 -21.09 -3.41 -16.93
C VAL A 331 -22.29 -2.97 -17.77
N VAL A 332 -23.20 -3.88 -18.13
CA VAL A 332 -24.45 -3.54 -18.83
C VAL A 332 -25.33 -2.65 -17.96
N HIS A 333 -25.45 -2.97 -16.66
CA HIS A 333 -26.11 -2.13 -15.66
C HIS A 333 -25.52 -0.71 -15.65
N GLU A 334 -24.21 -0.60 -15.50
CA GLU A 334 -23.54 0.70 -15.48
C GLU A 334 -23.63 1.46 -16.82
N MET A 335 -23.69 0.77 -17.96
CA MET A 335 -23.94 1.41 -19.26
C MET A 335 -25.31 2.08 -19.29
N ALA A 336 -26.34 1.48 -18.69
CA ALA A 336 -27.66 2.11 -18.60
C ALA A 336 -27.59 3.43 -17.82
N HIS A 337 -26.83 3.47 -16.71
CA HIS A 337 -26.59 4.72 -15.97
C HIS A 337 -25.79 5.77 -16.76
N VAL A 338 -24.82 5.36 -17.58
CA VAL A 338 -24.12 6.27 -18.51
C VAL A 338 -25.09 6.87 -19.52
N VAL A 339 -26.02 6.06 -20.05
CA VAL A 339 -27.06 6.54 -20.99
C VAL A 339 -28.05 7.47 -20.28
N GLN A 340 -28.53 7.11 -19.09
CA GLN A 340 -29.43 7.95 -18.28
C GLN A 340 -28.80 9.31 -17.94
N ASN A 341 -27.52 9.31 -17.53
CA ASN A 341 -26.72 10.49 -17.17
C ASN A 341 -27.45 11.50 -16.27
N TYR A 342 -28.28 11.04 -15.32
CA TYR A 342 -29.09 11.91 -14.46
C TYR A 342 -28.25 12.90 -13.63
N GLY A 343 -26.97 12.60 -13.40
CA GLY A 343 -26.02 13.53 -12.80
C GLY A 343 -25.83 14.83 -13.59
N ARG A 344 -26.10 14.85 -14.90
CA ARG A 344 -26.00 16.06 -15.74
C ARG A 344 -26.85 17.21 -15.22
N ALA A 345 -28.10 16.95 -14.85
CA ALA A 345 -29.02 17.97 -14.36
C ALA A 345 -28.45 18.71 -13.14
N ARG A 346 -27.87 17.96 -12.18
CA ARG A 346 -27.23 18.54 -11.00
C ARG A 346 -25.93 19.29 -11.29
N ARG A 347 -25.21 18.93 -12.37
CA ARG A 347 -24.00 19.65 -12.80
C ARG A 347 -24.31 20.96 -13.51
N THR A 348 -25.45 21.04 -14.21
CA THR A 348 -25.81 22.21 -15.03
C THR A 348 -26.88 23.09 -14.40
N ASN A 349 -27.53 22.63 -13.34
CA ASN A 349 -28.54 23.39 -12.61
C ASN A 349 -28.37 23.17 -11.09
N PRO A 350 -27.97 24.21 -10.32
CA PRO A 350 -27.77 24.09 -8.88
C PRO A 350 -29.07 23.82 -8.09
N ASN A 351 -30.23 24.08 -8.69
CA ASN A 351 -31.54 23.85 -8.08
C ASN A 351 -32.14 22.47 -8.43
N ALA A 352 -31.42 21.63 -9.17
CA ALA A 352 -31.93 20.32 -9.57
C ALA A 352 -32.03 19.37 -8.35
N THR A 353 -33.22 18.81 -8.16
CA THR A 353 -33.46 17.77 -7.15
C THR A 353 -32.85 16.43 -7.58
N ARG A 354 -32.47 15.60 -6.62
CA ARG A 354 -31.93 14.26 -6.90
C ARG A 354 -33.03 13.37 -7.51
N THR A 355 -32.71 12.70 -8.62
CA THR A 355 -33.58 11.66 -9.18
C THR A 355 -33.78 10.54 -8.15
N PRO A 356 -35.02 10.11 -7.87
CA PRO A 356 -35.28 9.03 -6.91
C PRO A 356 -34.53 7.75 -7.26
N GLY A 357 -33.96 7.08 -6.24
CA GLY A 357 -33.12 5.89 -6.45
C GLY A 357 -33.82 4.74 -7.18
N TRP A 358 -35.10 4.49 -6.88
CA TRP A 358 -35.87 3.44 -7.56
C TRP A 358 -35.99 3.66 -9.07
N LEU A 359 -35.99 4.92 -9.53
CA LEU A 359 -36.01 5.25 -10.96
C LEU A 359 -34.61 5.12 -11.56
N VAL A 360 -33.58 5.47 -10.80
CA VAL A 360 -32.18 5.38 -11.24
C VAL A 360 -31.79 3.91 -11.43
N GLU A 361 -32.03 3.06 -10.44
CA GLU A 361 -31.60 1.65 -10.42
C GLU A 361 -32.60 0.70 -11.09
N GLY A 362 -33.91 0.96 -11.01
CA GLY A 362 -34.93 0.03 -11.48
C GLY A 362 -35.01 -0.13 -13.00
N ILE A 363 -34.45 0.80 -13.79
CA ILE A 363 -34.32 0.67 -15.25
C ILE A 363 -33.14 -0.24 -15.61
N PRO A 364 -31.91 -0.01 -15.07
CA PRO A 364 -30.78 -0.92 -15.25
C PRO A 364 -31.02 -2.36 -14.76
N ASP A 365 -31.76 -2.53 -13.66
CA ASP A 365 -32.04 -3.85 -13.05
C ASP A 365 -33.04 -4.70 -13.86
N TYR A 366 -33.81 -4.09 -14.75
CA TYR A 366 -34.85 -4.73 -15.56
C TYR A 366 -34.34 -5.09 -16.97
#